data_AF-A0A534G8D1-F1
#
_entry.id   AF-A0A534G8D1-F1
#
_cell.length_a   1.000
_cell.length_b   1.000
_cell.length_c   1.000
_cell.angle_alpha   90.00
_cell.angle_beta   90.00
_cell.angle_gamma   90.00
#
_symmetry.space_group_name_H-M   'P 1'
#
loop_
_entity.id
_entity.type
_entity.pdbx_description
1 polymer ?
#
loop_
_entity_poly.entity_id
_entity_poly.type
_entity_poly.pdbx_seq_one_letter_code
_entity_poly.pdbx_strand_id
1 'polypeptide(L)'
;MRKLIALTLIQLTFLAACGGGGGGNLVPRVVCTNANASLTQQLQNPVTLFAADNNGVIVELPTIGTASAATVSGSLVFGIGTQTNNALGTASVLSEDPSSGFVSATYKGTSYAHGYLDSGSNGNFFTDTFMTCPSPNQQWYCPSSTMSETATLTGQNATTAAADFSVSNAEAMFAANPNFAAFADLGGTTTDAKGFDLGLPFYFGRNVFTAIENRSTPGGTGPYFAFSTAMPTMAAPGPPNVESLTVDAGPAAAINTAFVSVKVCSPGTTTCQTIDHIEVDTGSIGLRLVSSALTITLPAEKDASGTPLAECLQFADGSSWGSLAVADIQLPGSGKTASNVNVHIIGDPTYPTPPSDCSGKPENTVSTFGANGILGVGPFAQDCGSACVAAATPIPATYYSCH
;
A
#
# COMPACT_ATOMS: atom_id res chain seq x y z
N MET A 1 4.45 14.40 -8.16
CA MET A 1 4.43 13.57 -6.94
C MET A 1 4.38 12.13 -7.43
N ARG A 2 5.30 11.28 -6.98
CA ARG A 2 5.22 9.83 -7.21
C ARG A 2 3.91 9.34 -6.60
N LYS A 3 3.38 8.19 -7.05
CA LYS A 3 2.28 7.47 -6.39
C LYS A 3 2.57 7.42 -4.89
N LEU A 4 1.90 8.31 -4.18
CA LEU A 4 1.84 8.46 -2.72
C LEU A 4 0.36 8.49 -2.34
N ILE A 5 -0.47 7.85 -3.16
CA ILE A 5 -1.85 7.52 -2.83
C ILE A 5 -1.74 6.10 -2.28
N ALA A 6 -1.34 6.01 -1.02
CA ALA A 6 -1.68 4.85 -0.24
C ALA A 6 -3.12 5.05 0.24
N LEU A 7 -3.88 3.97 0.22
CA LEU A 7 -5.09 3.67 0.98
C LEU A 7 -6.33 4.59 0.95
N THR A 8 -7.44 3.88 0.76
CA THR A 8 -8.80 4.14 1.20
C THR A 8 -9.19 3.00 2.15
N LEU A 9 -8.77 3.01 3.40
CA LEU A 9 -9.32 2.13 4.42
C LEU A 9 -10.61 2.73 4.95
N ILE A 10 -11.67 2.66 4.14
CA ILE A 10 -12.98 3.13 4.56
C ILE A 10 -13.57 2.13 5.56
N GLN A 11 -13.23 2.34 6.83
CA GLN A 11 -13.76 1.56 7.94
C GLN A 11 -15.28 1.74 8.07
N LEU A 12 -15.99 0.63 8.27
CA LEU A 12 -17.36 0.65 8.79
C LEU A 12 -17.32 1.11 10.26
N THR A 13 -17.35 2.42 10.50
CA THR A 13 -17.37 2.95 11.87
C THR A 13 -18.75 2.75 12.52
N PHE A 14 -18.84 1.92 13.55
CA PHE A 14 -19.84 2.06 14.60
C PHE A 14 -19.34 3.08 15.62
N LEU A 15 -20.05 4.22 15.78
CA LEU A 15 -19.66 5.26 16.72
C LEU A 15 -19.67 4.74 18.16
N ALA A 16 -18.51 4.78 18.82
CA ALA A 16 -18.42 4.84 20.26
C ALA A 16 -17.60 6.08 20.63
N ALA A 17 -18.29 7.13 21.07
CA ALA A 17 -17.67 8.31 21.67
C ALA A 17 -17.41 8.05 23.15
N CYS A 18 -16.21 8.34 23.63
CA CYS A 18 -15.94 8.67 25.02
C CYS A 18 -14.79 9.68 25.10
N GLY A 19 -15.07 10.82 25.74
CA GLY A 19 -14.07 11.85 26.04
C GLY A 19 -13.32 11.57 27.35
N GLY A 20 -12.30 12.38 27.59
CA GLY A 20 -11.60 12.44 28.87
C GLY A 20 -10.32 13.26 28.76
N GLY A 21 -10.33 14.47 29.33
CA GLY A 21 -9.15 15.32 29.44
C GLY A 21 -8.31 15.03 30.69
N GLY A 22 -7.10 15.61 30.72
CA GLY A 22 -6.36 15.80 31.97
C GLY A 22 -4.83 15.92 31.83
N GLY A 23 -4.28 17.01 32.37
CA GLY A 23 -2.98 17.02 33.07
C GLY A 23 -1.73 17.31 32.25
N GLY A 24 -1.35 18.59 32.14
CA GLY A 24 -0.06 19.00 31.57
C GLY A 24 1.11 18.75 32.53
N ASN A 25 1.95 17.78 32.19
CA ASN A 25 3.37 17.76 32.55
C ASN A 25 4.17 18.33 31.37
N LEU A 26 5.15 19.18 31.65
CA LEU A 26 6.06 19.74 30.65
C LEU A 26 6.98 18.63 30.11
N VAL A 27 6.47 17.85 29.17
CA VAL A 27 7.28 16.96 28.32
C VAL A 27 8.10 17.85 27.38
N PRO A 28 9.40 17.59 27.16
CA PRO A 28 10.17 18.27 26.12
C PRO A 28 9.40 18.21 24.80
N ARG A 29 9.06 19.38 24.27
CA ARG A 29 8.25 19.49 23.05
C ARG A 29 9.16 19.29 21.85
N VAL A 30 9.07 18.14 21.20
CA VAL A 30 9.69 17.94 19.89
C VAL A 30 9.07 18.92 18.89
N VAL A 31 9.89 19.71 18.22
CA VAL A 31 9.45 20.65 17.19
C VAL A 31 10.00 20.22 15.84
N CYS A 32 9.08 19.89 14.94
CA CYS A 32 9.41 19.44 13.59
C CYS A 32 9.16 20.54 12.56
N THR A 33 10.06 20.67 11.59
CA THR A 33 9.94 21.61 10.46
C THR A 33 10.21 20.89 9.15
N ASN A 34 9.54 21.30 8.07
CA ASN A 34 9.70 20.67 6.77
C ASN A 34 11.18 20.65 6.35
N ALA A 35 11.63 19.51 5.83
CA ALA A 35 13.01 19.28 5.44
C ALA A 35 13.09 18.56 4.09
N ASN A 36 14.18 18.81 3.38
CA ASN A 36 14.56 17.96 2.25
C ASN A 36 15.11 16.64 2.79
N ALA A 37 14.88 15.56 2.04
CA ALA A 37 15.43 14.25 2.34
C ALA A 37 16.25 13.77 1.15
N SER A 38 17.52 13.45 1.39
CA SER A 38 18.37 12.77 0.40
C SER A 38 17.82 11.38 0.08
N LEU A 39 18.21 10.79 -1.05
CA LEU A 39 17.72 9.45 -1.44
C LEU A 39 18.00 8.36 -0.38
N THR A 40 19.06 8.52 0.42
CA THR A 40 19.42 7.57 1.48
C THR A 40 18.64 7.78 2.77
N GLN A 41 18.00 8.95 2.95
CA GLN A 41 17.16 9.28 4.11
C GLN A 41 15.68 8.98 3.89
N GLN A 42 15.28 8.84 2.62
CA GLN A 42 13.92 8.49 2.25
C GLN A 42 13.60 7.04 2.58
N LEU A 43 12.33 6.70 2.73
CA LEU A 43 11.90 5.31 2.79
C LEU A 43 12.22 4.63 1.47
N GLN A 44 12.91 3.48 1.55
CA GLN A 44 13.25 2.68 0.37
C GLN A 44 12.21 1.59 0.16
N ASN A 45 11.89 1.26 -1.09
CA ASN A 45 11.18 0.01 -1.38
C ASN A 45 12.08 -1.15 -0.90
N PRO A 46 11.67 -1.93 0.13
CA PRO A 46 12.57 -2.91 0.73
C PRO A 46 13.01 -4.02 -0.23
N VAL A 47 12.20 -4.31 -1.26
CA VAL A 47 12.51 -5.31 -2.30
C VAL A 47 13.78 -4.94 -3.06
N THR A 48 14.06 -3.64 -3.24
CA THR A 48 15.26 -3.17 -3.95
C THR A 48 16.55 -3.47 -3.23
N LEU A 49 16.48 -3.72 -1.93
CA LEU A 49 17.60 -3.98 -1.03
C LEU A 49 17.91 -5.48 -0.90
N PHE A 50 17.07 -6.36 -1.45
CA PHE A 50 17.34 -7.79 -1.46
C PHE A 50 18.53 -8.13 -2.37
N ALA A 51 19.30 -9.15 -1.99
CA ALA A 51 20.46 -9.62 -2.76
C ALA A 51 20.08 -10.23 -4.13
N ALA A 52 18.89 -10.83 -4.22
CA ALA A 52 18.33 -11.43 -5.43
C ALA A 52 16.80 -11.31 -5.40
N ASP A 53 16.16 -11.47 -6.57
CA ASP A 53 14.71 -11.31 -6.74
C ASP A 53 14.23 -9.88 -6.36
N ASN A 54 15.02 -8.88 -6.79
CA ASN A 54 14.89 -7.47 -6.42
C ASN A 54 14.46 -6.57 -7.58
N ASN A 55 13.83 -7.15 -8.60
CA ASN A 55 13.38 -6.45 -9.81
C ASN A 55 11.86 -6.22 -9.88
N GLY A 56 11.10 -6.68 -8.89
CA GLY A 56 9.66 -6.52 -8.83
C GLY A 56 9.01 -7.50 -7.86
N VAL A 57 7.68 -7.46 -7.80
CA VAL A 57 6.85 -8.39 -7.04
C VAL A 57 5.69 -8.90 -7.88
N ILE A 58 5.11 -10.02 -7.45
CA ILE A 58 3.83 -10.53 -7.95
C ILE A 58 2.91 -10.70 -6.74
N VAL A 59 1.73 -10.10 -6.79
CA VAL A 59 0.62 -10.42 -5.89
C VAL A 59 -0.24 -11.46 -6.59
N GLU A 60 -0.29 -12.65 -5.99
CA GLU A 60 -1.06 -13.78 -6.50
C GLU A 60 -2.20 -14.06 -5.54
N LEU A 61 -3.44 -13.95 -6.02
CA LEU A 61 -4.64 -14.28 -5.26
C LEU A 61 -5.54 -15.21 -6.06
N PRO A 62 -6.12 -16.25 -5.44
CA PRO A 62 -7.06 -17.14 -6.13
C PRO A 62 -8.38 -16.41 -6.42
N THR A 63 -9.16 -16.98 -7.35
CA THR A 63 -10.55 -16.56 -7.56
C THR A 63 -11.40 -16.87 -6.33
N ILE A 64 -12.25 -15.94 -5.91
CA ILE A 64 -13.25 -16.17 -4.86
C ILE A 64 -14.56 -16.60 -5.52
N GLY A 65 -14.96 -17.86 -5.35
CA GLY A 65 -16.10 -18.44 -6.08
C GLY A 65 -17.43 -17.71 -5.92
N THR A 66 -17.75 -17.25 -4.71
CA THR A 66 -18.97 -16.46 -4.40
C THR A 66 -18.72 -14.96 -4.37
N ALA A 67 -17.61 -14.50 -4.98
CA ALA A 67 -17.07 -13.14 -4.91
C ALA A 67 -16.80 -12.62 -3.49
N SER A 68 -16.98 -13.43 -2.44
CA SER A 68 -16.69 -13.04 -1.06
C SER A 68 -16.25 -14.22 -0.19
N ALA A 69 -15.38 -13.97 0.78
CA ALA A 69 -14.86 -14.99 1.71
C ALA A 69 -14.41 -14.39 3.06
N ALA A 70 -14.43 -15.21 4.10
CA ALA A 70 -13.87 -14.87 5.42
C ALA A 70 -12.35 -14.70 5.38
N THR A 71 -11.68 -15.63 4.71
CA THR A 71 -10.23 -15.65 4.57
C THR A 71 -9.86 -16.12 3.18
N VAL A 72 -8.86 -15.47 2.56
CA VAL A 72 -8.24 -15.88 1.32
C VAL A 72 -6.74 -16.02 1.54
N SER A 73 -6.16 -17.14 1.14
CA SER A 73 -4.71 -17.35 1.15
C SER A 73 -4.15 -17.19 -0.25
N GLY A 74 -3.09 -16.40 -0.38
CA GLY A 74 -2.37 -16.16 -1.61
C GLY A 74 -0.87 -16.12 -1.39
N SER A 75 -0.16 -15.42 -2.28
CA SER A 75 1.30 -15.32 -2.21
C SER A 75 1.79 -13.95 -2.67
N LEU A 76 2.79 -13.44 -1.96
CA LEU A 76 3.62 -12.33 -2.42
C LEU A 76 4.93 -12.93 -2.91
N VAL A 77 5.12 -12.93 -4.23
CA VAL A 77 6.31 -13.50 -4.88
C VAL A 77 7.29 -12.38 -5.18
N PHE A 78 8.54 -12.55 -4.74
CA PHE A 78 9.61 -11.61 -5.05
C PHE A 78 10.31 -11.98 -6.37
N GLY A 79 10.62 -10.96 -7.16
CA GLY A 79 11.25 -11.05 -8.46
C GLY A 79 10.27 -11.34 -9.61
N ILE A 80 10.67 -10.93 -10.82
CA ILE A 80 9.95 -11.18 -12.07
C ILE A 80 10.91 -11.82 -13.08
N GLY A 81 10.63 -13.07 -13.44
CA GLY A 81 11.46 -13.88 -14.35
C GLY A 81 12.85 -14.22 -13.80
N THR A 82 13.04 -14.15 -12.49
CA THR A 82 14.29 -14.48 -11.81
C THR A 82 14.33 -15.93 -11.32
N GLN A 83 13.17 -16.57 -11.24
CA GLN A 83 12.96 -17.94 -10.80
C GLN A 83 11.96 -18.64 -11.73
N THR A 84 11.79 -19.95 -11.60
CA THR A 84 10.83 -20.72 -12.42
C THR A 84 9.37 -20.49 -12.04
N ASN A 85 9.10 -19.98 -10.83
CA ASN A 85 7.76 -19.75 -10.30
C ASN A 85 7.25 -18.31 -10.52
N ASN A 86 8.05 -17.41 -11.11
CA ASN A 86 7.71 -15.99 -11.25
C ASN A 86 7.86 -15.48 -12.69
N ALA A 87 7.70 -16.38 -13.67
CA ALA A 87 7.75 -16.03 -15.08
C ALA A 87 6.62 -15.07 -15.47
N LEU A 88 6.92 -14.08 -16.31
CA LEU A 88 5.93 -13.09 -16.77
C LEU A 88 4.83 -13.71 -17.67
N GLY A 89 5.17 -14.78 -18.39
CA GLY A 89 4.22 -15.50 -19.25
C GLY A 89 3.60 -14.61 -20.32
N THR A 90 2.27 -14.63 -20.41
CA THR A 90 1.47 -13.86 -21.38
C THR A 90 0.82 -12.62 -20.75
N ALA A 91 1.37 -12.12 -19.64
CA ALA A 91 0.86 -10.89 -19.03
C ALA A 91 1.06 -9.69 -19.95
N SER A 92 0.05 -8.82 -20.03
CA SER A 92 0.13 -7.56 -20.77
C SER A 92 0.96 -6.57 -19.97
N VAL A 93 2.08 -6.12 -20.52
CA VAL A 93 2.99 -5.15 -19.87
C VAL A 93 2.53 -3.73 -20.18
N LEU A 94 2.17 -2.99 -19.13
CA LEU A 94 1.73 -1.61 -19.20
C LEU A 94 2.77 -0.73 -18.51
N SER A 95 3.68 -0.14 -19.29
CA SER A 95 4.71 0.74 -18.73
C SER A 95 4.06 1.96 -18.09
N GLU A 96 4.45 2.24 -16.85
CA GLU A 96 3.95 3.39 -16.10
C GLU A 96 4.73 4.66 -16.45
N ASP A 97 4.13 5.82 -16.19
CA ASP A 97 4.86 7.08 -16.23
C ASP A 97 5.97 7.09 -15.17
N PRO A 98 7.23 7.37 -15.53
CA PRO A 98 8.38 7.22 -14.63
C PRO A 98 8.42 8.27 -13.49
N SER A 99 7.57 9.29 -13.53
CA SER A 99 7.52 10.32 -12.49
C SER A 99 6.36 10.12 -11.52
N SER A 100 5.23 9.63 -12.02
CA SER A 100 3.98 9.49 -11.26
C SER A 100 3.63 8.04 -10.94
N GLY A 101 4.00 7.09 -11.78
CA GLY A 101 3.63 5.68 -11.65
C GLY A 101 2.22 5.39 -12.20
N PHE A 102 1.65 6.29 -13.01
CA PHE A 102 0.34 6.11 -13.59
C PHE A 102 0.40 5.58 -15.03
N VAL A 103 -0.63 4.86 -15.42
CA VAL A 103 -1.02 4.66 -16.82
C VAL A 103 -2.27 5.52 -17.10
N SER A 104 -2.79 5.49 -18.33
CA SER A 104 -4.13 6.02 -18.60
C SER A 104 -5.18 4.92 -18.59
N ALA A 105 -6.42 5.27 -18.27
CA ALA A 105 -7.56 4.35 -18.35
C ALA A 105 -8.69 4.98 -19.18
N THR A 106 -9.44 4.14 -19.90
CA THR A 106 -10.68 4.53 -20.57
C THR A 106 -11.81 3.64 -20.08
N TYR A 107 -12.88 4.26 -19.56
CA TYR A 107 -14.05 3.56 -19.05
C TYR A 107 -15.32 4.27 -19.51
N LYS A 108 -16.24 3.52 -20.15
CA LYS A 108 -17.49 4.04 -20.74
C LYS A 108 -17.31 5.30 -21.61
N GLY A 109 -16.19 5.38 -22.34
CA GLY A 109 -15.85 6.52 -23.20
C GLY A 109 -15.22 7.72 -22.48
N THR A 110 -15.10 7.67 -21.15
CA THR A 110 -14.38 8.67 -20.34
C THR A 110 -12.92 8.28 -20.21
N SER A 111 -12.02 9.24 -20.43
CA SER A 111 -10.58 9.06 -20.24
C SER A 111 -10.14 9.56 -18.87
N TYR A 112 -9.37 8.72 -18.17
CA TYR A 112 -8.78 8.98 -16.87
C TYR A 112 -7.26 9.07 -17.05
N ALA A 113 -6.67 10.16 -16.57
CA ALA A 113 -5.23 10.40 -16.69
C ALA A 113 -4.42 9.66 -15.61
N HIS A 114 -5.07 9.27 -14.51
CA HIS A 114 -4.44 8.57 -13.39
C HIS A 114 -5.05 7.17 -13.26
N GLY A 115 -4.69 6.26 -14.18
CA GLY A 115 -5.04 4.84 -14.08
C GLY A 115 -3.97 4.08 -13.29
N TYR A 116 -4.38 3.22 -12.36
CA TYR A 116 -3.45 2.41 -11.58
C TYR A 116 -4.06 1.15 -10.96
N LEU A 117 -3.18 0.23 -10.60
CA LEU A 117 -3.48 -0.94 -9.76
C LEU A 117 -2.87 -0.72 -8.38
N ASP A 118 -3.65 -0.94 -7.33
CA ASP A 118 -3.21 -0.73 -5.96
C ASP A 118 -3.78 -1.79 -5.01
N SER A 119 -2.93 -2.69 -4.50
CA SER A 119 -3.38 -3.70 -3.53
C SER A 119 -3.75 -3.10 -2.17
N GLY A 120 -3.35 -1.87 -1.86
CA GLY A 120 -3.75 -1.16 -0.64
C GLY A 120 -5.14 -0.54 -0.71
N SER A 121 -5.69 -0.35 -1.92
CA SER A 121 -7.08 0.11 -2.07
C SER A 121 -8.04 -1.05 -1.84
N ASN A 122 -8.89 -0.95 -0.82
CA ASN A 122 -9.83 -2.01 -0.47
C ASN A 122 -11.03 -2.14 -1.43
N GLY A 123 -11.13 -1.27 -2.44
CA GLY A 123 -12.21 -1.20 -3.42
C GLY A 123 -11.68 -0.84 -4.80
N ASN A 124 -12.47 -1.10 -5.85
CA ASN A 124 -12.24 -0.45 -7.15
C ASN A 124 -12.88 0.95 -7.10
N PHE A 125 -12.08 2.02 -7.21
CA PHE A 125 -12.55 3.40 -7.11
C PHE A 125 -12.52 4.11 -8.46
N PHE A 126 -13.69 4.54 -8.91
CA PHE A 126 -13.88 5.19 -10.19
C PHE A 126 -15.13 6.08 -10.14
N THR A 127 -15.46 6.75 -11.24
CA THR A 127 -16.68 7.55 -11.36
C THR A 127 -17.70 6.83 -12.24
N ASP A 128 -18.90 6.61 -11.74
CA ASP A 128 -20.05 6.07 -12.48
C ASP A 128 -21.36 6.75 -12.02
N THR A 129 -22.43 6.45 -12.73
CA THR A 129 -23.83 6.78 -12.44
C THR A 129 -24.54 5.74 -11.58
N PHE A 130 -23.84 4.71 -11.11
CA PHE A 130 -24.39 3.75 -10.16
C PHE A 130 -24.96 4.44 -8.93
N MET A 131 -26.04 3.87 -8.38
CA MET A 131 -26.56 4.28 -7.09
C MET A 131 -25.47 4.10 -6.02
N THR A 132 -25.19 5.14 -5.24
CA THR A 132 -24.35 5.04 -4.05
C THR A 132 -25.17 4.48 -2.88
N CYS A 133 -24.52 3.78 -1.96
CA CYS A 133 -25.20 3.26 -0.78
C CYS A 133 -25.74 4.38 0.13
N PRO A 134 -26.82 4.14 0.87
CA PRO A 134 -27.28 5.01 1.94
C PRO A 134 -26.21 5.30 3.02
N SER A 135 -26.50 6.30 3.86
CA SER A 135 -25.70 6.57 5.07
C SER A 135 -25.62 5.34 5.98
N PRO A 136 -24.44 4.99 6.55
CA PRO A 136 -23.18 5.74 6.53
C PRO A 136 -22.20 5.35 5.39
N ASN A 137 -22.61 4.52 4.44
CA ASN A 137 -21.73 3.85 3.48
C ASN A 137 -21.65 4.53 2.10
N GLN A 138 -21.85 5.85 2.06
CA GLN A 138 -22.04 6.60 0.80
C GLN A 138 -20.86 6.55 -0.17
N GLN A 139 -19.67 6.19 0.33
CA GLN A 139 -18.50 5.92 -0.50
C GLN A 139 -18.71 4.74 -1.47
N TRP A 140 -19.56 3.77 -1.14
CA TRP A 140 -19.70 2.52 -1.87
C TRP A 140 -20.82 2.56 -2.90
N TYR A 141 -20.68 1.74 -3.94
CA TYR A 141 -21.75 1.51 -4.91
C TYR A 141 -22.75 0.45 -4.42
N CYS A 142 -24.03 0.73 -4.64
CA CYS A 142 -25.17 -0.11 -4.34
C CYS A 142 -26.10 -0.25 -5.57
N PRO A 143 -25.63 -0.80 -6.71
CA PRO A 143 -26.49 -1.06 -7.86
C PRO A 143 -27.62 -2.05 -7.51
N SER A 144 -28.68 -2.07 -8.31
CA SER A 144 -29.83 -2.98 -8.12
C SER A 144 -29.52 -4.44 -8.46
N SER A 145 -28.48 -4.69 -9.24
CA SER A 145 -27.92 -6.00 -9.57
C SER A 145 -26.40 -5.89 -9.72
N THR A 146 -25.69 -7.01 -9.62
CA THR A 146 -24.26 -7.05 -9.96
C THR A 146 -24.04 -6.58 -11.39
N MET A 147 -23.14 -5.62 -11.56
CA MET A 147 -22.75 -5.05 -12.84
C MET A 147 -21.41 -5.67 -13.26
N SER A 148 -21.30 -6.09 -14.53
CA SER A 148 -20.03 -6.50 -15.13
C SER A 148 -19.49 -5.35 -15.95
N GLU A 149 -18.27 -4.93 -15.65
CA GLU A 149 -17.66 -3.72 -16.18
C GLU A 149 -16.27 -4.03 -16.74
N THR A 150 -15.85 -3.22 -17.73
CA THR A 150 -14.53 -3.33 -18.33
C THR A 150 -13.96 -1.94 -18.58
N ALA A 151 -12.76 -1.69 -18.06
CA ALA A 151 -11.94 -0.54 -18.45
C ALA A 151 -10.84 -0.98 -19.43
N THR A 152 -10.36 -0.05 -20.25
CA THR A 152 -9.15 -0.26 -21.06
C THR A 152 -8.01 0.54 -20.44
N LEU A 153 -7.00 -0.15 -19.92
CA LEU A 153 -5.76 0.45 -19.44
C LEU A 153 -4.78 0.60 -20.60
N THR A 154 -4.08 1.74 -20.68
CA THR A 154 -3.10 2.04 -21.73
C THR A 154 -1.80 2.54 -21.12
N GLY A 155 -0.73 1.76 -21.27
CA GLY A 155 0.61 2.10 -20.80
C GLY A 155 1.31 3.11 -21.71
N GLN A 156 2.40 3.70 -21.21
CA GLN A 156 3.24 4.65 -21.96
C GLN A 156 3.87 4.03 -23.23
N ASN A 157 3.98 2.70 -23.28
CA ASN A 157 4.40 1.89 -24.41
C ASN A 157 3.29 1.64 -25.44
N ALA A 158 2.14 2.31 -25.30
CA ALA A 158 0.94 2.16 -26.12
C ALA A 158 0.32 0.75 -26.10
N THR A 159 0.78 -0.13 -25.21
CA THR A 159 0.10 -1.42 -24.98
C THR A 159 -1.21 -1.15 -24.26
N THR A 160 -2.25 -1.86 -24.67
CA THR A 160 -3.56 -1.80 -24.02
C THR A 160 -3.90 -3.13 -23.38
N ALA A 161 -4.64 -3.09 -22.27
CA ALA A 161 -5.20 -4.27 -21.64
C ALA A 161 -6.63 -3.99 -21.18
N ALA A 162 -7.52 -4.97 -21.44
CA ALA A 162 -8.84 -4.97 -20.83
C ALA A 162 -8.72 -5.34 -19.36
N ALA A 163 -9.28 -4.50 -18.49
CA ALA A 163 -9.39 -4.72 -17.06
C ALA A 163 -10.88 -4.98 -16.75
N ASP A 164 -11.24 -6.26 -16.71
CA ASP A 164 -12.58 -6.71 -16.38
C ASP A 164 -12.74 -6.81 -14.86
N PHE A 165 -13.85 -6.26 -14.34
CA PHE A 165 -14.22 -6.27 -12.93
C PHE A 165 -15.75 -6.30 -12.77
N SER A 166 -16.21 -6.54 -11.55
CA SER A 166 -17.64 -6.51 -11.22
C SER A 166 -17.92 -5.59 -10.05
N VAL A 167 -19.14 -5.09 -9.98
CA VAL A 167 -19.61 -4.19 -8.92
C VAL A 167 -20.96 -4.69 -8.43
N SER A 168 -21.00 -5.16 -7.20
CA SER A 168 -22.21 -5.63 -6.52
C SER A 168 -22.74 -4.60 -5.55
N ASN A 169 -23.93 -4.87 -5.01
CA ASN A 169 -24.52 -4.05 -3.97
C ASN A 169 -23.76 -4.23 -2.64
N ALA A 170 -22.98 -3.22 -2.24
CA ALA A 170 -22.11 -3.35 -1.07
C ALA A 170 -22.88 -3.60 0.24
N GLU A 171 -24.02 -2.93 0.46
CA GLU A 171 -24.83 -3.15 1.67
C GLU A 171 -25.40 -4.56 1.74
N ALA A 172 -25.98 -5.07 0.65
CA ALA A 172 -26.51 -6.43 0.60
C ALA A 172 -25.39 -7.46 0.83
N MET A 173 -24.22 -7.21 0.24
CA MET A 173 -23.05 -8.07 0.37
C MET A 173 -22.51 -8.11 1.81
N PHE A 174 -22.34 -6.95 2.46
CA PHE A 174 -21.89 -6.88 3.85
C PHE A 174 -22.93 -7.45 4.82
N ALA A 175 -24.22 -7.17 4.60
CA ALA A 175 -25.30 -7.69 5.43
C ALA A 175 -25.44 -9.22 5.35
N ALA A 176 -25.23 -9.79 4.15
CA ALA A 176 -25.25 -11.24 3.96
C ALA A 176 -24.01 -11.93 4.55
N ASN A 177 -22.89 -11.23 4.64
CA ASN A 177 -21.59 -11.79 5.01
C ASN A 177 -20.87 -10.96 6.10
N PRO A 178 -21.44 -10.82 7.31
CA PRO A 178 -20.93 -9.91 8.34
C PRO A 178 -19.56 -10.28 8.91
N ASN A 179 -19.08 -11.50 8.67
CA ASN A 179 -17.78 -11.99 9.12
C ASN A 179 -16.79 -12.17 7.96
N PHE A 180 -17.11 -11.65 6.77
CA PHE A 180 -16.24 -11.76 5.61
C PHE A 180 -15.36 -10.52 5.47
N ALA A 181 -14.15 -10.74 4.97
CA ALA A 181 -13.16 -9.68 4.78
C ALA A 181 -12.78 -9.52 3.31
N ALA A 182 -12.86 -10.57 2.50
CA ALA A 182 -12.56 -10.50 1.08
C ALA A 182 -13.85 -10.35 0.27
N PHE A 183 -13.88 -9.37 -0.64
CA PHE A 183 -15.00 -9.00 -1.50
C PHE A 183 -14.47 -8.58 -2.89
N ALA A 184 -14.57 -9.46 -3.88
CA ALA A 184 -14.00 -9.28 -5.22
C ALA A 184 -14.81 -8.32 -6.13
N ASP A 185 -16.01 -7.94 -5.71
CA ASP A 185 -16.95 -7.12 -6.46
C ASP A 185 -17.32 -5.81 -5.71
N LEU A 186 -16.44 -5.37 -4.81
CA LEU A 186 -16.56 -4.09 -4.13
C LEU A 186 -16.06 -2.94 -5.01
N GLY A 187 -16.94 -1.97 -5.25
CA GLY A 187 -16.61 -0.73 -5.96
C GLY A 187 -17.12 0.49 -5.21
N GLY A 188 -16.42 1.60 -5.35
CA GLY A 188 -16.74 2.86 -4.68
C GLY A 188 -16.45 4.09 -5.53
N THR A 189 -16.90 5.22 -5.00
CA THR A 189 -16.67 6.55 -5.58
C THR A 189 -15.27 7.04 -5.21
N THR A 190 -14.66 7.82 -6.10
CA THR A 190 -13.38 8.51 -5.86
C THR A 190 -13.58 10.03 -5.85
N THR A 191 -12.75 10.74 -5.07
CA THR A 191 -12.67 12.20 -5.09
C THR A 191 -11.69 12.71 -6.15
N ASP A 192 -10.81 11.87 -6.68
CA ASP A 192 -9.96 12.20 -7.83
C ASP A 192 -10.74 12.03 -9.13
N ALA A 193 -11.21 13.13 -9.70
CA ALA A 193 -11.93 13.13 -10.98
C ALA A 193 -11.09 12.60 -12.17
N LYS A 194 -9.76 12.47 -12.01
CA LYS A 194 -8.85 11.88 -13.01
C LYS A 194 -8.45 10.45 -12.66
N GLY A 195 -8.83 9.96 -11.48
CA GLY A 195 -8.45 8.68 -10.92
C GLY A 195 -9.31 7.52 -11.43
N PHE A 196 -8.64 6.44 -11.80
CA PHE A 196 -9.26 5.14 -12.02
C PHE A 196 -8.40 4.09 -11.30
N ASP A 197 -8.86 3.72 -10.13
CA ASP A 197 -8.14 2.84 -9.21
C ASP A 197 -8.77 1.45 -9.21
N LEU A 198 -7.96 0.46 -9.54
CA LEU A 198 -8.31 -0.94 -9.42
C LEU A 198 -7.60 -1.51 -8.19
N GLY A 199 -8.36 -1.55 -7.09
CA GLY A 199 -7.90 -2.00 -5.80
C GLY A 199 -7.73 -3.51 -5.68
N LEU A 200 -7.53 -4.01 -4.45
CA LEU A 200 -7.43 -5.44 -4.14
C LEU A 200 -8.57 -6.30 -4.74
N PRO A 201 -9.83 -5.85 -4.88
CA PRO A 201 -10.85 -6.61 -5.60
C PRO A 201 -10.42 -7.08 -7.00
N PHE A 202 -9.66 -6.25 -7.73
CA PHE A 202 -9.14 -6.60 -9.06
C PHE A 202 -8.06 -7.69 -9.02
N TYR A 203 -7.37 -7.87 -7.90
CA TYR A 203 -6.30 -8.86 -7.74
C TYR A 203 -6.84 -10.28 -7.55
N PHE A 204 -8.07 -10.47 -7.07
CA PHE A 204 -8.64 -11.80 -6.89
C PHE A 204 -8.78 -12.54 -8.22
N GLY A 205 -8.17 -13.72 -8.29
CA GLY A 205 -8.12 -14.52 -9.51
C GLY A 205 -7.09 -14.02 -10.53
N ARG A 206 -6.08 -13.25 -10.11
CA ARG A 206 -5.01 -12.74 -10.98
C ARG A 206 -3.64 -12.86 -10.33
N ASN A 207 -2.64 -12.97 -11.20
CA ASN A 207 -1.26 -12.62 -10.88
C ASN A 207 -1.03 -11.21 -11.39
N VAL A 208 -0.82 -10.26 -10.47
CA VAL A 208 -0.54 -8.86 -10.79
C VAL A 208 0.92 -8.58 -10.46
N PHE A 209 1.66 -8.14 -11.47
CA PHE A 209 3.08 -7.90 -11.41
C PHE A 209 3.33 -6.40 -11.24
N THR A 210 4.26 -6.03 -10.35
CA THR A 210 4.76 -4.66 -10.18
C THR A 210 6.26 -4.68 -10.38
N ALA A 211 6.74 -4.12 -11.49
CA ALA A 211 8.16 -4.06 -11.83
C ALA A 211 8.77 -2.75 -11.34
N ILE A 212 9.93 -2.85 -10.71
CA ILE A 212 10.59 -1.71 -10.09
C ILE A 212 11.37 -0.89 -11.13
N GLU A 213 11.34 0.43 -11.00
CA GLU A 213 12.06 1.38 -11.83
C GLU A 213 13.53 1.00 -12.02
N ASN A 214 14.02 1.13 -13.26
CA ASN A 214 15.41 0.84 -13.63
C ASN A 214 15.87 -0.62 -13.40
N ARG A 215 14.96 -1.55 -13.08
CA ARG A 215 15.29 -2.98 -12.95
C ARG A 215 14.89 -3.73 -14.22
N SER A 216 15.80 -4.59 -14.69
CA SER A 216 15.56 -5.43 -15.86
C SER A 216 14.65 -6.60 -15.51
N THR A 217 13.69 -6.87 -16.39
CA THR A 217 12.78 -8.02 -16.31
C THR A 217 12.60 -8.61 -17.73
N PRO A 218 11.94 -9.77 -17.89
CA PRO A 218 11.53 -10.25 -19.21
C PRO A 218 10.54 -9.32 -19.94
N GLY A 219 9.80 -8.47 -19.23
CA GLY A 219 8.85 -7.51 -19.79
C GLY A 219 9.47 -6.18 -20.23
N GLY A 220 10.79 -6.03 -20.08
CA GLY A 220 11.50 -4.78 -20.26
C GLY A 220 11.97 -4.18 -18.94
N THR A 221 12.49 -2.96 -18.98
CA THR A 221 12.91 -2.24 -17.77
C THR A 221 11.70 -1.55 -17.14
N GLY A 222 11.53 -1.69 -15.82
CA GLY A 222 10.46 -0.98 -15.09
C GLY A 222 10.64 0.55 -15.09
N PRO A 223 9.62 1.31 -14.66
CA PRO A 223 8.44 0.86 -13.94
C PRO A 223 7.30 0.42 -14.88
N TYR A 224 6.60 -0.65 -14.48
CA TYR A 224 5.40 -1.11 -15.15
C TYR A 224 4.58 -1.97 -14.19
N PHE A 225 3.28 -2.09 -14.46
CA PHE A 225 2.53 -3.26 -14.00
C PHE A 225 2.14 -4.16 -15.16
N ALA A 226 1.93 -5.44 -14.86
CA ALA A 226 1.45 -6.40 -15.82
C ALA A 226 0.43 -7.34 -15.17
N PHE A 227 -0.49 -7.85 -15.95
CA PHE A 227 -1.44 -8.87 -15.50
C PHE A 227 -1.94 -9.67 -16.70
N SER A 228 -2.53 -10.83 -16.42
CA SER A 228 -3.19 -11.67 -17.43
C SER A 228 -4.65 -11.92 -17.05
N THR A 229 -5.43 -12.33 -18.05
CA THR A 229 -6.78 -12.88 -17.88
C THR A 229 -6.77 -14.40 -17.73
N ALA A 230 -5.61 -15.05 -17.89
CA ALA A 230 -5.46 -16.47 -17.61
C ALA A 230 -5.56 -16.75 -16.10
N MET A 231 -6.03 -17.95 -15.75
CA MET A 231 -6.07 -18.40 -14.36
C MET A 231 -4.68 -18.30 -13.71
N PRO A 232 -4.57 -17.76 -12.49
CA PRO A 232 -3.30 -17.58 -11.81
C PRO A 232 -2.69 -18.93 -11.47
N THR A 233 -1.40 -19.09 -11.78
CA THR A 233 -0.59 -20.16 -11.20
C THR A 233 -0.01 -19.66 -9.90
N MET A 234 -0.44 -20.24 -8.78
CA MET A 234 0.00 -19.84 -7.45
C MET A 234 1.35 -20.47 -7.12
N ALA A 235 2.34 -19.67 -6.78
CA ALA A 235 3.58 -20.14 -6.19
C ALA A 235 3.32 -20.62 -4.75
N ALA A 236 3.96 -21.72 -4.35
CA ALA A 236 3.86 -22.19 -2.98
C ALA A 236 4.71 -21.30 -2.05
N PRO A 237 4.19 -20.80 -0.92
CA PRO A 237 4.98 -20.06 0.07
C PRO A 237 6.21 -20.83 0.53
N GLY A 238 7.33 -20.12 0.64
CA GLY A 238 8.61 -20.69 1.00
C GLY A 238 9.80 -20.06 0.27
N PRO A 239 11.03 -20.49 0.63
CA PRO A 239 12.22 -20.07 -0.06
C PRO A 239 12.23 -20.56 -1.52
N PRO A 240 12.89 -19.82 -2.43
CA PRO A 240 13.77 -18.68 -2.12
C PRO A 240 13.09 -17.31 -2.11
N ASN A 241 11.80 -17.21 -2.49
CA ASN A 241 11.22 -15.93 -2.89
C ASN A 241 9.70 -15.78 -2.68
N VAL A 242 9.02 -16.68 -1.99
CA VAL A 242 7.55 -16.61 -1.84
C VAL A 242 7.16 -16.39 -0.39
N GLU A 243 6.51 -15.27 -0.11
CA GLU A 243 5.91 -14.98 1.20
C GLU A 243 4.44 -15.36 1.20
N SER A 244 3.95 -15.88 2.34
CA SER A 244 2.52 -16.13 2.52
C SER A 244 1.76 -14.80 2.58
N LEU A 245 0.68 -14.69 1.81
CA LEU A 245 -0.22 -13.54 1.81
C LEU A 245 -1.59 -13.99 2.31
N THR A 246 -2.21 -13.24 3.20
CA THR A 246 -3.56 -13.54 3.72
C THR A 246 -4.46 -12.32 3.59
N VAL A 247 -5.68 -12.51 3.08
CA VAL A 247 -6.76 -11.52 3.18
C VAL A 247 -7.74 -12.03 4.21
N ASP A 248 -7.81 -11.39 5.37
CA ASP A 248 -8.78 -11.63 6.42
C ASP A 248 -9.13 -10.32 7.13
N ALA A 249 -9.86 -10.40 8.25
CA ALA A 249 -10.32 -9.24 8.99
C ALA A 249 -9.17 -8.44 9.66
N GLY A 250 -7.97 -9.02 9.77
CA GLY A 250 -6.83 -8.40 10.41
C GLY A 250 -7.10 -7.92 11.85
N PRO A 251 -6.27 -7.00 12.37
CA PRO A 251 -6.37 -6.54 13.75
C PRO A 251 -7.53 -5.55 14.00
N ALA A 252 -8.16 -5.02 12.94
CA ALA A 252 -9.14 -3.94 13.03
C ALA A 252 -10.35 -4.11 12.09
N ALA A 253 -10.74 -5.35 11.78
CA ALA A 253 -11.86 -5.67 10.89
C ALA A 253 -11.76 -4.99 9.52
N ALA A 254 -10.55 -4.96 8.97
CA ALA A 254 -10.30 -4.48 7.62
C ALA A 254 -11.00 -5.39 6.60
N ILE A 255 -11.40 -4.79 5.48
CA ILE A 255 -11.91 -5.52 4.33
C ILE A 255 -10.93 -5.32 3.19
N ASN A 256 -10.76 -6.34 2.36
CA ASN A 256 -9.90 -6.31 1.18
C ASN A 256 -8.51 -5.73 1.46
N THR A 257 -7.91 -6.16 2.58
CA THR A 257 -6.52 -5.86 2.92
C THR A 257 -5.72 -7.14 2.89
N ALA A 258 -4.64 -7.14 2.11
CA ALA A 258 -3.75 -8.29 2.00
C ALA A 258 -2.56 -8.12 2.94
N PHE A 259 -2.29 -9.14 3.74
CA PHE A 259 -1.36 -9.09 4.86
C PHE A 259 -0.20 -10.07 4.71
N VAL A 260 0.98 -9.64 5.15
CA VAL A 260 2.17 -10.47 5.37
C VAL A 260 2.67 -10.32 6.81
N SER A 261 3.63 -11.16 7.19
CA SER A 261 4.43 -10.97 8.41
C SER A 261 5.82 -10.45 8.07
N VAL A 262 6.32 -9.49 8.84
CA VAL A 262 7.68 -8.96 8.70
C VAL A 262 8.41 -9.12 10.03
N LYS A 263 9.58 -9.75 10.00
CA LYS A 263 10.49 -9.75 11.14
C LYS A 263 11.38 -8.51 11.05
N VAL A 264 11.33 -7.68 12.09
CA VAL A 264 12.06 -6.43 12.23
C VAL A 264 13.09 -6.59 13.33
N CYS A 265 14.32 -6.14 13.11
CA CYS A 265 15.43 -6.23 14.05
C CYS A 265 16.10 -4.86 14.23
N SER A 266 16.58 -4.59 15.44
CA SER A 266 17.51 -3.47 15.64
C SER A 266 18.80 -3.75 14.83
N PRO A 267 19.29 -2.82 14.00
CA PRO A 267 20.33 -3.09 13.00
C PRO A 267 21.58 -3.76 13.55
N GLY A 268 22.04 -4.82 12.89
CA GLY A 268 23.24 -5.58 13.26
C GLY A 268 23.14 -6.39 14.55
N THR A 269 21.92 -6.56 15.10
CA THR A 269 21.68 -7.30 16.34
C THR A 269 20.74 -8.48 16.13
N THR A 270 20.54 -9.28 17.19
CA THR A 270 19.52 -10.34 17.24
C THR A 270 18.26 -9.90 17.98
N THR A 271 18.16 -8.63 18.39
CA THR A 271 16.97 -8.06 19.03
C THR A 271 15.91 -7.84 17.97
N CYS A 272 15.00 -8.80 17.83
CA CYS A 272 14.03 -8.84 16.75
C CYS A 272 12.62 -9.11 17.27
N GLN A 273 11.64 -8.68 16.48
CA GLN A 273 10.23 -8.99 16.65
C GLN A 273 9.64 -9.33 15.27
N THR A 274 8.78 -10.34 15.22
CA THR A 274 7.90 -10.55 14.06
C THR A 274 6.60 -9.81 14.31
N ILE A 275 6.20 -9.00 13.33
CA ILE A 275 4.93 -8.29 13.30
C ILE A 275 4.12 -8.90 12.17
N ASP A 276 2.94 -9.43 12.50
CA ASP A 276 1.99 -9.96 11.54
C ASP A 276 1.03 -8.86 11.06
N HIS A 277 0.18 -9.17 10.09
CA HIS A 277 -0.82 -8.24 9.57
C HIS A 277 -0.25 -6.87 9.17
N ILE A 278 0.91 -6.90 8.52
CA ILE A 278 1.47 -5.79 7.76
C ILE A 278 0.84 -5.83 6.38
N GLU A 279 0.15 -4.77 5.99
CA GLU A 279 -0.52 -4.66 4.71
C GLU A 279 0.50 -4.63 3.55
N VAL A 280 0.20 -5.34 2.46
CA VAL A 280 0.97 -5.27 1.22
C VAL A 280 0.32 -4.25 0.30
N ASP A 281 1.09 -3.21 -0.01
CA ASP A 281 0.60 -2.05 -0.75
C ASP A 281 1.49 -1.81 -1.97
N THR A 282 0.93 -2.02 -3.17
CA THR A 282 1.62 -1.74 -4.44
C THR A 282 1.48 -0.28 -4.89
N GLY A 283 0.62 0.51 -4.26
CA GLY A 283 0.45 1.94 -4.45
C GLY A 283 1.45 2.79 -3.67
N SER A 284 2.11 2.23 -2.65
CA SER A 284 3.09 2.92 -1.81
C SER A 284 4.49 2.30 -1.79
N ILE A 285 5.43 3.03 -1.19
CA ILE A 285 6.84 2.65 -1.11
C ILE A 285 7.30 2.75 0.33
N GLY A 286 7.98 1.70 0.80
CA GLY A 286 8.65 1.68 2.09
C GLY A 286 7.90 0.92 3.17
N LEU A 287 8.62 0.59 4.24
CA LEU A 287 8.04 -0.09 5.39
C LEU A 287 7.61 0.94 6.43
N ARG A 288 6.33 0.90 6.79
CA ARG A 288 5.73 1.74 7.84
C ARG A 288 5.16 0.84 8.91
N LEU A 289 5.38 1.17 10.17
CA LEU A 289 5.02 0.34 11.32
C LEU A 289 4.26 1.19 12.32
N VAL A 290 3.08 0.72 12.75
CA VAL A 290 2.35 1.40 13.82
C VAL A 290 3.08 1.18 15.13
N SER A 291 3.36 2.26 15.87
CA SER A 291 4.17 2.24 17.09
C SER A 291 3.65 1.25 18.14
N SER A 292 2.32 1.11 18.26
CA SER A 292 1.69 0.16 19.19
C SER A 292 1.91 -1.31 18.83
N ALA A 293 2.27 -1.62 17.58
CA ALA A 293 2.64 -2.97 17.15
C ALA A 293 4.13 -3.27 17.37
N LEU A 294 4.95 -2.27 17.75
CA LEU A 294 6.38 -2.42 18.02
C LEU A 294 6.67 -2.53 19.52
N THR A 295 7.46 -3.53 19.88
CA THR A 295 7.93 -3.79 21.25
C THR A 295 9.45 -3.64 21.39
N ILE A 296 10.16 -3.55 20.27
CA ILE A 296 11.60 -3.29 20.21
C ILE A 296 11.89 -1.81 19.93
N THR A 297 13.02 -1.33 20.43
CA THR A 297 13.51 0.02 20.10
C THR A 297 14.39 -0.02 18.87
N LEU A 298 14.08 0.84 17.90
CA LEU A 298 14.87 1.03 16.69
C LEU A 298 15.64 2.36 16.80
N PRO A 299 16.89 2.43 16.31
CA PRO A 299 17.63 3.69 16.27
C PRO A 299 16.94 4.67 15.32
N ALA A 300 16.86 5.94 15.72
CA ALA A 300 16.32 7.00 14.88
C ALA A 300 17.15 7.20 13.60
N GLU A 301 16.48 7.38 12.47
CA GLU A 301 17.10 7.86 11.24
C GLU A 301 17.33 9.36 11.36
N LYS A 302 18.50 9.82 10.91
CA LYS A 302 18.98 11.17 11.17
C LYS A 302 19.46 11.84 9.90
N ASP A 303 19.31 13.16 9.86
CA ASP A 303 19.94 13.95 8.82
C ASP A 303 21.47 14.02 8.98
N ALA A 304 22.15 14.65 8.01
CA ALA A 304 23.61 14.78 8.02
C ALA A 304 24.15 15.60 9.20
N SER A 305 23.29 16.36 9.90
CA SER A 305 23.64 17.08 11.13
C SER A 305 23.43 16.25 12.40
N GLY A 306 22.90 15.05 12.29
CA GLY A 306 22.57 14.18 13.41
C GLY A 306 21.19 14.45 14.01
N THR A 307 20.36 15.25 13.34
CA THR A 307 18.99 15.58 13.80
C THR A 307 18.01 14.49 13.36
N PRO A 308 17.16 13.96 14.26
CA PRO A 308 16.15 12.97 13.90
C PRO A 308 15.18 13.46 12.83
N LEU A 309 14.81 12.53 11.94
CA LEU A 309 13.82 12.77 10.89
C LEU A 309 12.45 12.21 11.29
N ALA A 310 11.40 12.81 10.73
CA ALA A 310 10.02 12.35 10.81
C ALA A 310 9.38 12.43 9.42
N GLU A 311 8.30 11.66 9.23
CA GLU A 311 7.52 11.64 8.01
C GLU A 311 6.05 11.91 8.32
N CYS A 312 5.42 12.69 7.45
CA CYS A 312 3.98 12.73 7.29
C CYS A 312 3.62 12.00 5.99
N LEU A 313 2.81 10.96 6.08
CA LEU A 313 2.24 10.31 4.91
C LEU A 313 0.78 10.75 4.76
N GLN A 314 0.43 11.18 3.55
CA GLN A 314 -0.93 11.59 3.19
C GLN A 314 -1.61 10.44 2.45
N PHE A 315 -2.83 10.12 2.86
CA PHE A 315 -3.70 9.12 2.22
C PHE A 315 -4.91 9.83 1.58
N ALA A 316 -5.72 9.09 0.83
CA ALA A 316 -6.96 9.65 0.26
C ALA A 316 -8.01 9.94 1.36
N ASP A 317 -8.00 9.19 2.45
CA ASP A 317 -8.94 9.23 3.56
C ASP A 317 -8.38 9.83 4.87
N GLY A 318 -7.05 10.00 4.95
CA GLY A 318 -6.41 10.44 6.18
C GLY A 318 -4.95 10.83 6.05
N SER A 319 -4.27 10.84 7.19
CA SER A 319 -2.83 11.04 7.27
C SER A 319 -2.22 10.26 8.43
N SER A 320 -0.97 9.86 8.27
CA SER A 320 -0.16 9.30 9.35
C SER A 320 1.06 10.16 9.62
N TRP A 321 1.45 10.21 10.88
CA TRP A 321 2.54 11.03 11.39
C TRP A 321 3.40 10.21 12.32
N GLY A 322 4.72 10.40 12.24
CA GLY A 322 5.63 9.64 13.08
C GLY A 322 7.10 9.84 12.75
N SER A 323 7.96 9.25 13.58
CA SER A 323 9.41 9.33 13.42
C SER A 323 9.92 8.41 12.32
N LEU A 324 11.14 8.67 11.85
CA LEU A 324 11.89 7.72 11.05
C LEU A 324 12.91 6.98 11.91
N ALA A 325 13.03 5.69 11.66
CA ALA A 325 14.00 4.80 12.30
C ALA A 325 14.69 3.91 11.27
N VAL A 326 15.73 3.19 11.69
CA VAL A 326 16.46 2.25 10.84
C VAL A 326 16.30 0.83 11.40
N ALA A 327 16.02 -0.14 10.53
CA ALA A 327 15.85 -1.54 10.88
C ALA A 327 16.55 -2.49 9.91
N ASP A 328 16.94 -3.67 10.40
CA ASP A 328 17.13 -4.83 9.53
C ASP A 328 15.81 -5.58 9.45
N ILE A 329 15.44 -6.08 8.27
CA ILE A 329 14.18 -6.81 8.08
C ILE A 329 14.41 -8.19 7.47
N GLN A 330 13.50 -9.11 7.79
CA GLN A 330 13.39 -10.42 7.18
C GLN A 330 11.92 -10.74 6.89
N LEU A 331 11.66 -11.25 5.70
CA LEU A 331 10.37 -11.82 5.29
C LEU A 331 10.46 -13.33 5.56
N PRO A 332 9.81 -13.84 6.61
CA PRO A 332 10.14 -15.14 7.19
C PRO A 332 9.78 -16.33 6.29
N GLY A 333 8.70 -16.26 5.52
CA GLY A 333 8.28 -17.32 4.61
C GLY A 333 9.23 -17.47 3.42
N SER A 334 9.56 -16.36 2.79
CA SER A 334 10.46 -16.31 1.63
C SER A 334 11.94 -16.43 1.99
N GLY A 335 12.30 -16.03 3.21
CA GLY A 335 13.69 -15.90 3.66
C GLY A 335 14.41 -14.64 3.15
N LYS A 336 13.70 -13.71 2.49
CA LYS A 336 14.30 -12.45 2.01
C LYS A 336 14.73 -11.57 3.17
N THR A 337 15.84 -10.86 2.99
CA THR A 337 16.40 -9.96 4.00
C THR A 337 16.87 -8.67 3.36
N ALA A 338 16.74 -7.58 4.11
CA ALA A 338 17.31 -6.28 3.80
C ALA A 338 17.87 -5.66 5.08
N SER A 339 19.00 -4.96 4.96
CA SER A 339 19.66 -4.30 6.09
C SER A 339 19.61 -2.80 5.95
N ASN A 340 19.62 -2.10 7.08
CA ASN A 340 19.56 -0.63 7.15
C ASN A 340 18.40 -0.03 6.35
N VAL A 341 17.21 -0.61 6.50
CA VAL A 341 15.97 -0.11 5.90
C VAL A 341 15.46 1.07 6.73
N ASN A 342 15.19 2.20 6.10
CA ASN A 342 14.49 3.31 6.75
C ASN A 342 13.02 2.93 6.89
N VAL A 343 12.48 3.10 8.09
CA VAL A 343 11.10 2.77 8.44
C VAL A 343 10.42 3.96 9.07
N HIS A 344 9.14 4.14 8.77
CA HIS A 344 8.28 5.14 9.42
C HIS A 344 7.58 4.52 10.62
N ILE A 345 7.70 5.13 11.79
CA ILE A 345 7.05 4.69 13.03
C ILE A 345 5.79 5.54 13.25
N ILE A 346 4.68 5.07 12.69
CA ILE A 346 3.38 5.76 12.74
C ILE A 346 2.88 5.85 14.18
N GLY A 347 2.43 7.03 14.58
CA GLY A 347 1.90 7.27 15.92
C GLY A 347 2.95 7.15 17.03
N ASP A 348 4.22 7.46 16.73
CA ASP A 348 5.28 7.46 17.74
C ASP A 348 4.95 8.43 18.89
N PRO A 349 4.80 7.95 20.14
CA PRO A 349 4.46 8.79 21.28
C PRO A 349 5.54 9.84 21.61
N THR A 350 6.78 9.73 21.12
CA THR A 350 7.79 10.77 21.27
C THR A 350 7.60 11.94 20.30
N TYR A 351 6.73 11.79 19.28
CA TYR A 351 6.37 12.82 18.30
C TYR A 351 4.86 13.11 18.35
N PRO A 352 4.29 13.51 19.51
CA PRO A 352 2.85 13.48 19.74
C PRO A 352 2.06 14.58 19.01
N THR A 353 2.72 15.54 18.37
CA THR A 353 2.07 16.67 17.71
C THR A 353 2.51 16.76 16.25
N PRO A 354 1.65 16.35 15.30
CA PRO A 354 1.89 16.56 13.88
C PRO A 354 2.03 18.06 13.56
N PRO A 355 2.95 18.45 12.67
CA PRO A 355 2.96 19.76 12.04
C PRO A 355 1.62 20.10 11.39
N SER A 356 1.25 21.38 11.33
CA SER A 356 -0.09 21.80 10.88
C SER A 356 -0.40 21.49 9.42
N ASP A 357 0.63 21.35 8.60
CA ASP A 357 0.51 20.94 7.20
C ASP A 357 0.37 19.43 7.02
N CYS A 358 0.72 18.62 8.04
CA CYS A 358 0.32 17.22 8.13
C CYS A 358 -1.15 17.13 8.54
N SER A 359 -2.02 17.56 7.62
CA SER A 359 -3.47 17.62 7.80
C SER A 359 -4.14 16.30 7.39
N GLY A 360 -5.45 16.17 7.60
CA GLY A 360 -6.22 14.94 7.34
C GLY A 360 -6.75 14.29 8.61
N LYS A 361 -7.60 13.27 8.45
CA LYS A 361 -8.06 12.42 9.57
C LYS A 361 -6.85 11.60 10.06
N PRO A 362 -6.44 11.69 11.34
CA PRO A 362 -5.27 10.96 11.81
C PRO A 362 -5.48 9.45 11.85
N GLU A 363 -4.58 8.71 11.21
CA GLU A 363 -4.54 7.26 11.12
C GLU A 363 -3.27 6.72 11.81
N ASN A 364 -3.11 7.12 13.06
CA ASN A 364 -1.90 6.90 13.86
C ASN A 364 -1.98 5.69 14.81
N THR A 365 -3.04 4.88 14.74
CA THR A 365 -3.22 3.70 15.59
C THR A 365 -3.70 2.52 14.76
N VAL A 366 -3.46 1.28 15.22
CA VAL A 366 -3.90 0.07 14.49
C VAL A 366 -5.41 0.10 14.23
N SER A 367 -6.21 0.63 15.17
CA SER A 367 -7.66 0.72 15.00
C SER A 367 -8.08 1.70 13.90
N THR A 368 -7.41 2.84 13.76
CA THR A 368 -7.76 3.82 12.71
C THR A 368 -7.06 3.52 11.38
N PHE A 369 -5.91 2.86 11.44
CA PHE A 369 -5.08 2.48 10.31
C PHE A 369 -5.42 1.10 9.72
N GLY A 370 -6.22 0.27 10.38
CA GLY A 370 -6.64 -1.05 9.85
C GLY A 370 -5.61 -2.17 9.89
N ALA A 371 -4.31 -1.85 9.96
CA ALA A 371 -3.20 -2.79 9.92
C ALA A 371 -2.17 -2.52 11.04
N ASN A 372 -1.23 -3.46 11.23
CA ASN A 372 -0.07 -3.23 12.11
C ASN A 372 1.02 -2.38 11.43
N GLY A 373 0.88 -2.12 10.13
CA GLY A 373 1.81 -1.36 9.30
C GLY A 373 1.58 -1.63 7.81
N ILE A 374 2.42 -1.04 6.96
CA ILE A 374 2.42 -1.22 5.50
C ILE A 374 3.81 -1.67 5.04
N LEU A 375 3.85 -2.68 4.18
CA LEU A 375 4.98 -3.04 3.33
C LEU A 375 4.70 -2.50 1.91
N GLY A 376 5.18 -1.29 1.65
CA GLY A 376 5.07 -0.62 0.36
C GLY A 376 6.03 -1.22 -0.66
N VAL A 377 5.47 -1.91 -1.66
CA VAL A 377 6.18 -2.64 -2.73
C VAL A 377 5.92 -2.06 -4.12
N GLY A 378 5.55 -0.79 -4.17
CA GLY A 378 5.27 -0.05 -5.39
C GLY A 378 6.47 0.09 -6.34
N PRO A 379 6.26 0.69 -7.51
CA PRO A 379 7.20 0.60 -8.63
C PRO A 379 8.49 1.41 -8.46
N PHE A 380 8.60 2.22 -7.40
CA PHE A 380 9.71 3.14 -7.20
C PHE A 380 10.71 2.67 -6.14
N ALA A 381 11.98 3.06 -6.27
CA ALA A 381 13.03 2.70 -5.33
C ALA A 381 12.96 3.53 -4.03
N GLN A 382 12.52 4.78 -4.13
CA GLN A 382 12.23 5.67 -3.00
C GLN A 382 10.82 6.25 -3.17
N ASP A 383 10.17 6.53 -2.04
CA ASP A 383 8.82 7.07 -1.96
C ASP A 383 8.69 8.46 -2.59
N CYS A 384 9.67 9.34 -2.42
CA CYS A 384 9.64 10.70 -2.96
C CYS A 384 10.61 10.89 -4.15
N GLY A 385 11.72 10.15 -4.15
CA GLY A 385 12.77 10.22 -5.16
C GLY A 385 13.41 11.61 -5.24
N SER A 386 13.77 12.03 -6.46
CA SER A 386 14.46 13.30 -6.71
C SER A 386 13.67 14.54 -6.30
N ALA A 387 12.35 14.43 -6.16
CA ALA A 387 11.49 15.54 -5.77
C ALA A 387 11.84 16.07 -4.36
N CYS A 388 12.18 15.19 -3.42
CA CYS A 388 12.57 15.59 -2.05
C CYS A 388 14.06 15.94 -1.91
N VAL A 389 14.89 15.63 -2.90
CA VAL A 389 16.34 15.95 -2.86
C VAL A 389 16.59 17.39 -3.32
N ALA A 390 15.98 17.77 -4.44
CA ALA A 390 16.35 18.98 -5.19
C ALA A 390 15.37 20.14 -5.01
N ALA A 391 14.49 20.08 -4.00
CA ALA A 391 13.50 21.12 -3.80
C ALA A 391 14.16 22.38 -3.21
N ALA A 392 13.98 23.53 -3.89
CA ALA A 392 14.41 24.83 -3.36
C ALA A 392 13.69 25.18 -2.05
N THR A 393 12.46 24.69 -1.92
CA THR A 393 11.66 24.69 -0.69
C THR A 393 11.23 23.26 -0.42
N PRO A 394 11.44 22.71 0.79
CA PRO A 394 10.94 21.39 1.16
C PRO A 394 9.47 21.17 0.79
N ILE A 395 9.16 19.96 0.32
CA ILE A 395 7.78 19.58 0.02
C ILE A 395 7.01 19.53 1.35
N PRO A 396 5.92 20.33 1.50
CA PRO A 396 5.10 20.29 2.71
C PRO A 396 4.50 18.91 2.94
N ALA A 397 4.25 18.54 4.20
CA ALA A 397 3.58 17.28 4.54
C ALA A 397 4.27 16.03 3.95
N THR A 398 5.61 16.01 3.98
CA THR A 398 6.37 14.83 3.54
C THR A 398 7.46 14.49 4.56
N TYR A 399 8.61 15.19 4.54
CA TYR A 399 9.72 14.94 5.44
C TYR A 399 9.97 16.13 6.37
N TYR A 400 10.37 15.83 7.59
CA TYR A 400 10.61 16.82 8.63
C TYR A 400 11.89 16.54 9.39
N SER A 401 12.59 17.60 9.79
CA SER A 401 13.69 17.55 10.76
C SER A 401 13.19 18.05 12.11
N CYS A 402 13.49 17.32 13.19
CA CYS A 402 12.85 17.48 14.50
C CYS A 402 13.86 17.72 15.63
N HIS A 403 13.63 18.77 16.42
CA HIS A 403 14.52 19.24 17.50
C HIS A 403 13.88 19.19 18.88
#